data_AF-A0A813DC57-F1
#
_entry.id   AF-A0A813DC57-F1
#
_cell.length_a   1.000
_cell.length_b   1.000
_cell.length_c   1.000
_cell.angle_alpha   90.00
_cell.angle_beta   90.00
_cell.angle_gamma   90.00
#
_symmetry.space_group_name_H-M   'P 1'
#
loop_
_entity.id
_entity.type
_entity.pdbx_description
1 polymer ?
#
loop_
_entity_poly.entity_id
_entity_poly.type
_entity_poly.pdbx_seq_one_letter_code
_entity_poly.pdbx_strand_id
1 'polypeptide(L)'
;EAEEDGKLLSELLELGSDGGPALESSVEEHFANISPEDLSELHRKAQVEGQEGSAARAVAEAIQASVQKRMVAAKEVIQELLYTKAGDVNLLIRKTLKAQDSPLPILMVLQANMADAQAEGDTGKTQVLMHIHTVMNEELEKKVPRVKSLLSKLLRIEDVSIRNNLLRHHLTPVEVAAAPMLDDDGPGDLK
;
A
#
# COMPACT_ATOMS: atom_id res chain seq x y z
N GLU A 1 -8.21 -12.15 -10.97
CA GLU A 1 -8.47 -11.16 -9.91
C GLU A 1 -9.97 -11.08 -9.62
N ALA A 2 -10.85 -10.65 -10.54
CA ALA A 2 -12.30 -10.56 -10.26
C ALA A 2 -13.07 -11.84 -9.83
N GLU A 3 -12.55 -13.06 -10.10
CA GLU A 3 -13.18 -14.32 -9.63
C GLU A 3 -12.79 -14.70 -8.19
N GLU A 4 -11.72 -14.13 -7.64
CA GLU A 4 -11.32 -14.35 -6.24
C GLU A 4 -12.05 -13.40 -5.28
N ASP A 5 -12.31 -12.17 -5.71
CA ASP A 5 -12.96 -11.13 -4.90
C ASP A 5 -14.38 -11.55 -4.44
N GLY A 6 -15.17 -12.13 -5.35
CA GLY A 6 -16.50 -12.64 -5.02
C GLY A 6 -16.52 -13.87 -4.10
N LYS A 7 -15.44 -14.67 -4.08
CA LYS A 7 -15.33 -15.84 -3.20
C LYS A 7 -15.06 -15.42 -1.75
N LEU A 8 -14.17 -14.45 -1.55
CA LEU A 8 -13.82 -13.92 -0.23
C LEU A 8 -15.06 -13.36 0.49
N LEU A 9 -15.87 -12.55 -0.20
CA LEU A 9 -17.09 -12.00 0.40
C LEU A 9 -18.09 -13.10 0.79
N SER A 10 -18.18 -14.15 -0.03
CA SER A 10 -19.08 -15.28 0.22
C SER A 10 -18.64 -16.09 1.45
N GLU A 11 -17.35 -16.39 1.56
CA GLU A 11 -16.76 -17.09 2.71
C GLU A 11 -16.91 -16.29 4.01
N LEU A 12 -16.68 -14.96 3.95
CA LEU A 12 -16.88 -14.09 5.10
C LEU A 12 -18.34 -14.02 5.54
N LEU A 13 -19.29 -14.02 4.59
CA LEU A 13 -20.73 -14.04 4.91
C LEU A 13 -21.17 -15.38 5.52
N GLU A 14 -20.59 -16.51 5.10
CA GLU A 14 -20.83 -17.80 5.75
C GLU A 14 -20.33 -17.77 7.20
N LEU A 15 -19.09 -17.32 7.44
CA LEU A 15 -18.53 -17.15 8.79
C LEU A 15 -19.30 -16.11 9.63
N GLY A 16 -19.88 -15.10 9.00
CA GLY A 16 -20.73 -14.10 9.63
C GLY A 16 -22.03 -14.66 10.21
N SER A 17 -22.50 -15.80 9.69
CA SER A 17 -23.70 -16.48 10.19
C SER A 17 -23.46 -17.24 11.50
N ASP A 18 -22.26 -17.79 11.67
CA ASP A 18 -21.84 -18.50 12.89
C ASP A 18 -21.32 -17.55 13.97
N GLY A 19 -20.75 -16.41 13.56
CA GLY A 19 -20.24 -15.38 14.46
C GLY A 19 -19.00 -15.80 15.27
N GLY A 20 -18.23 -14.82 15.74
CA GLY A 20 -17.15 -15.05 16.71
C GLY A 20 -15.72 -14.94 16.17
N PRO A 21 -14.72 -15.47 16.91
CA PRO A 21 -13.31 -15.15 16.71
C PRO A 21 -12.71 -15.65 15.38
N ALA A 22 -13.35 -16.64 14.76
CA ALA A 22 -12.96 -17.13 13.44
C ALA A 22 -13.21 -16.09 12.33
N LEU A 23 -14.32 -15.36 12.42
CA LEU A 23 -14.64 -14.25 11.52
C LEU A 23 -13.61 -13.13 11.66
N GLU A 24 -13.28 -12.75 12.89
CA GLU A 24 -12.29 -11.70 13.16
C GLU A 24 -10.91 -12.07 12.60
N SER A 25 -10.49 -13.33 12.78
CA SER A 25 -9.20 -13.82 12.27
C SER A 25 -9.16 -13.82 10.74
N SER A 26 -10.23 -14.27 10.09
CA SER A 26 -10.34 -14.29 8.62
C SER A 26 -10.39 -12.87 8.02
N VAL A 27 -11.14 -11.96 8.66
CA VAL A 27 -11.15 -10.53 8.28
C VAL A 27 -9.77 -9.92 8.45
N GLU A 28 -9.01 -10.26 9.50
CA GLU A 28 -7.65 -9.75 9.69
C GLU A 28 -6.68 -10.23 8.60
N GLU A 29 -6.73 -11.51 8.24
CA GLU A 29 -5.88 -12.12 7.21
C GLU A 29 -6.16 -11.57 5.81
N HIS A 30 -7.44 -11.39 5.46
CA HIS A 30 -7.84 -11.00 4.12
C HIS A 30 -8.13 -9.50 3.97
N PHE A 31 -7.95 -8.69 5.02
CA PHE A 31 -8.28 -7.27 5.02
C PHE A 31 -7.70 -6.48 3.83
N ALA A 32 -6.46 -6.79 3.45
CA ALA A 32 -5.78 -6.10 2.34
C ALA A 32 -6.42 -6.37 0.96
N ASN A 33 -7.17 -7.46 0.84
CA ASN A 33 -7.84 -7.87 -0.40
C ASN A 33 -9.32 -7.44 -0.44
N ILE A 34 -9.87 -6.90 0.65
CA ILE A 34 -11.25 -6.42 0.66
C ILE A 34 -11.33 -5.15 -0.18
N SER A 35 -12.08 -5.20 -1.27
CA SER A 35 -12.22 -4.06 -2.17
C SER A 35 -13.23 -3.02 -1.66
N PRO A 36 -13.18 -1.77 -2.15
CA PRO A 36 -14.22 -0.78 -1.86
C PRO A 36 -15.61 -1.18 -2.37
N GLU A 37 -15.66 -1.99 -3.44
CA GLU A 37 -16.90 -2.51 -4.01
C GLU A 37 -17.53 -3.54 -3.08
N ASP A 38 -16.71 -4.43 -2.49
CA ASP A 38 -17.12 -5.40 -1.47
C ASP A 38 -17.74 -4.72 -0.25
N LEU A 39 -17.09 -3.66 0.26
CA LEU A 39 -17.60 -2.89 1.39
C LEU A 39 -18.94 -2.21 1.08
N SER A 40 -19.11 -1.74 -0.15
CA SER A 40 -20.33 -1.08 -0.61
C SER A 40 -21.46 -2.10 -0.78
N GLU A 41 -21.16 -3.28 -1.34
CA GLU A 41 -22.13 -4.37 -1.45
C GLU A 41 -22.54 -4.88 -0.08
N LEU A 42 -21.59 -4.99 0.85
CA LEU A 42 -21.82 -5.44 2.22
C LEU A 42 -22.65 -4.43 3.02
N HIS A 43 -22.38 -3.13 2.88
CA HIS A 43 -23.24 -2.08 3.44
C HIS A 43 -24.66 -2.13 2.86
N ARG A 44 -24.79 -2.34 1.54
CA ARG A 44 -26.09 -2.49 0.89
C ARG A 44 -26.84 -3.71 1.42
N LYS A 45 -26.19 -4.87 1.56
CA LYS A 45 -26.79 -6.09 2.14
C LYS A 45 -27.20 -5.89 3.59
N ALA A 46 -26.34 -5.28 4.41
CA ALA A 46 -26.63 -4.98 5.81
C ALA A 46 -27.82 -4.02 5.99
N GLN A 47 -28.03 -3.07 5.07
CA GLN A 47 -29.19 -2.18 5.09
C GLN A 47 -30.49 -2.85 4.61
N VAL A 48 -30.40 -3.75 3.63
CA VAL A 48 -31.58 -4.46 3.08
C VAL A 48 -32.08 -5.55 4.03
N GLU A 49 -31.17 -6.25 4.72
CA GLU A 49 -31.54 -7.37 5.59
C GLU A 49 -32.26 -6.92 6.86
N GLY A 50 -32.11 -5.67 7.31
CA GLY A 50 -32.94 -5.03 8.34
C GLY A 50 -32.98 -5.71 9.73
N GLN A 51 -32.35 -6.87 9.89
CA GLN A 51 -32.40 -7.72 11.07
C GLN A 51 -31.14 -7.53 11.92
N GLU A 52 -31.32 -7.30 13.21
CA GLU A 52 -30.27 -7.48 14.21
C GLU A 52 -29.77 -8.94 14.12
N GLY A 53 -28.49 -9.12 13.83
CA GLY A 53 -27.87 -10.45 13.67
C GLY A 53 -27.70 -10.94 12.24
N SER A 54 -27.86 -10.09 11.21
CA SER A 54 -27.54 -10.49 9.84
C SER A 54 -26.04 -10.72 9.66
N ALA A 55 -25.66 -11.77 8.92
CA ALA A 55 -24.27 -12.11 8.65
C ALA A 55 -23.51 -10.95 7.99
N ALA A 56 -24.17 -10.21 7.10
CA ALA A 56 -23.61 -9.02 6.47
C ALA A 56 -23.28 -7.93 7.49
N ARG A 57 -24.10 -7.76 8.53
CA ARG A 57 -23.84 -6.80 9.60
C ARG A 57 -22.70 -7.25 10.52
N ALA A 58 -22.66 -8.54 10.88
CA ALA A 58 -21.56 -9.09 11.68
C ALA A 58 -20.21 -8.92 10.98
N VAL A 59 -20.15 -9.17 9.67
CA VAL A 59 -18.95 -8.94 8.85
C VAL A 59 -18.62 -7.44 8.76
N ALA A 60 -19.61 -6.56 8.61
CA ALA A 60 -19.39 -5.11 8.59
C ALA A 60 -18.76 -4.62 9.89
N GLU A 61 -19.28 -5.07 11.01
CA GLU A 61 -18.79 -4.74 12.35
C GLU A 61 -17.38 -5.29 12.59
N ALA A 62 -17.10 -6.52 12.16
CA ALA A 62 -15.76 -7.11 12.24
C ALA A 62 -14.74 -6.34 11.39
N ILE A 63 -15.10 -5.97 10.15
CA ILE A 63 -14.25 -5.12 9.28
C ILE A 63 -14.03 -3.75 9.94
N GLN A 64 -15.07 -3.12 10.47
CA GLN A 64 -14.96 -1.82 11.14
C GLN A 64 -14.06 -1.90 12.39
N ALA A 65 -14.19 -2.95 13.19
CA ALA A 65 -13.31 -3.21 14.33
C ALA A 65 -11.85 -3.39 13.88
N SER A 66 -11.63 -4.11 12.77
CA SER A 66 -10.32 -4.32 12.16
C SER A 66 -9.71 -3.01 11.63
N VAL A 67 -10.50 -2.14 11.00
CA VAL A 67 -10.10 -0.78 10.60
C VAL A 67 -9.69 0.03 11.82
N GLN A 68 -10.52 0.03 12.87
CA GLN A 68 -10.27 0.81 14.08
C GLN A 68 -8.98 0.37 14.78
N LYS A 69 -8.76 -0.95 14.90
CA LYS A 69 -7.53 -1.53 15.46
C LYS A 69 -6.29 -1.06 14.68
N ARG A 70 -6.34 -1.10 13.34
CA ARG A 70 -5.25 -0.60 12.48
C ARG A 70 -5.03 0.90 12.64
N MET A 71 -6.10 1.70 12.78
CA MET A 71 -6.01 3.14 13.01
C MET A 71 -5.38 3.47 14.38
N VAL A 72 -5.67 2.69 15.42
CA VAL A 72 -5.03 2.85 16.75
C VAL A 72 -3.55 2.50 16.67
N ALA A 73 -3.19 1.37 16.07
CA ALA A 73 -1.79 1.00 15.86
C ALA A 73 -1.04 2.05 15.01
N ALA A 74 -1.68 2.59 13.98
CA ALA A 74 -1.12 3.67 13.16
C ALA A 74 -0.84 4.94 13.99
N LYS A 75 -1.69 5.30 14.95
CA LYS A 75 -1.44 6.43 15.87
C LYS A 75 -0.19 6.20 16.73
N GLU A 76 -0.04 5.00 17.27
CA GLU A 76 1.16 4.63 18.07
C GLU A 76 2.42 4.72 17.23
N VAL A 77 2.39 4.22 16.00
CA VAL A 77 3.50 4.31 15.04
C VAL A 77 3.88 5.76 14.72
N ILE A 78 2.90 6.65 14.48
CA ILE A 78 3.20 8.06 14.21
C ILE A 78 3.78 8.73 15.46
N GLN A 79 3.31 8.40 16.66
CA GLN A 79 3.92 8.89 17.89
C GLN A 79 5.37 8.44 18.02
N GLU A 80 5.67 7.16 17.76
CA GLU A 80 7.04 6.65 17.77
C GLU A 80 7.94 7.41 16.78
N LEU A 81 7.44 7.65 15.56
CA LEU A 81 8.14 8.42 14.53
C LEU A 81 8.41 9.87 14.95
N LEU A 82 7.48 10.53 15.65
CA LEU A 82 7.62 11.89 16.13
C LEU A 82 8.64 12.03 17.27
N TYR A 83 8.70 11.05 18.17
CA TYR A 83 9.57 11.10 19.36
C TYR A 83 10.92 10.39 19.16
N THR A 84 11.17 9.86 17.96
CA THR A 84 12.46 9.23 17.63
C THR A 84 13.59 10.27 17.69
N LYS A 85 14.56 10.06 18.59
CA LYS A 85 15.73 10.93 18.73
C LYS A 85 16.67 10.78 17.52
N ALA A 86 16.55 11.71 16.57
CA ALA A 86 17.56 12.14 15.58
C ALA A 86 18.60 11.09 15.13
N GLY A 87 18.17 9.88 14.79
CA GLY A 87 19.06 8.76 14.52
C GLY A 87 18.71 7.97 13.28
N ASP A 88 17.45 7.60 13.09
CA ASP A 88 17.07 6.89 11.86
C ASP A 88 15.56 6.85 11.60
N VAL A 89 14.91 8.03 11.57
CA VAL A 89 13.48 8.13 11.21
C VAL A 89 13.21 7.44 9.87
N ASN A 90 14.14 7.54 8.93
CA ASN A 90 14.05 6.88 7.63
C ASN A 90 14.09 5.35 7.73
N LEU A 91 14.95 4.78 8.58
CA LEU A 91 14.95 3.33 8.84
C LEU A 91 13.66 2.87 9.52
N LEU A 92 13.16 3.64 10.48
CA LEU A 92 11.91 3.32 11.16
C LEU A 92 10.74 3.34 10.16
N ILE A 93 10.65 4.37 9.31
CA ILE A 93 9.67 4.44 8.21
C ILE A 93 9.75 3.20 7.33
N ARG A 94 10.94 2.78 6.89
CA ARG A 94 11.12 1.58 6.08
C ARG A 94 10.68 0.31 6.80
N LYS A 95 11.00 0.18 8.09
CA LYS A 95 10.62 -0.99 8.91
C LYS A 95 9.10 -1.04 9.07
N THR A 96 8.49 0.08 9.41
CA THR A 96 7.04 0.24 9.53
C THR A 96 6.32 -0.13 8.24
N LEU A 97 6.76 0.44 7.10
CA LEU A 97 6.17 0.16 5.79
C LEU A 97 6.38 -1.29 5.32
N LYS A 98 7.36 -2.02 5.87
CA LYS A 98 7.55 -3.45 5.60
C LYS A 98 6.70 -4.35 6.49
N ALA A 99 6.44 -3.93 7.73
CA ALA A 99 5.69 -4.70 8.71
C ALA A 99 4.17 -4.58 8.54
N GLN A 100 3.68 -3.58 7.80
CA GLN A 100 2.26 -3.39 7.56
C GLN A 100 1.81 -3.91 6.21
N ASP A 101 0.68 -4.62 6.20
CA ASP A 101 0.03 -5.14 5.00
C ASP A 101 -0.57 -4.01 4.14
N SER A 102 -1.03 -2.94 4.79
CA SER A 102 -1.57 -1.75 4.12
C SER A 102 -0.98 -0.47 4.72
N PRO A 103 -0.41 0.43 3.90
CA PRO A 103 0.10 1.72 4.38
C PRO A 103 -1.02 2.74 4.64
N LEU A 104 -2.25 2.45 4.20
CA LEU A 104 -3.35 3.41 4.19
C LEU A 104 -3.70 3.95 5.59
N PRO A 105 -3.82 3.12 6.66
CA PRO A 105 -4.15 3.63 7.99
C PRO A 105 -3.11 4.61 8.53
N ILE A 106 -1.81 4.36 8.29
CA ILE A 106 -0.74 5.26 8.70
C ILE A 106 -0.84 6.59 7.94
N LEU A 107 -1.05 6.55 6.62
CA LEU A 107 -1.17 7.76 5.81
C LEU A 107 -2.38 8.60 6.22
N MET A 108 -3.52 7.98 6.54
CA MET A 108 -4.71 8.69 7.02
C MET A 108 -4.45 9.41 8.36
N VAL A 109 -3.85 8.71 9.33
CA VAL A 109 -3.51 9.30 10.63
C VAL A 109 -2.47 10.41 10.47
N LEU A 110 -1.48 10.23 9.60
CA LEU A 110 -0.48 11.23 9.30
C LEU A 110 -1.10 12.51 8.73
N GLN A 111 -2.00 12.39 7.76
CA GLN A 111 -2.72 13.51 7.17
C GLN A 111 -3.62 14.24 8.19
N ALA A 112 -4.33 13.49 9.05
CA ALA A 112 -5.13 14.07 10.13
C ALA A 112 -4.24 14.87 11.09
N ASN A 113 -3.11 14.30 11.54
CA ASN A 113 -2.17 14.98 12.43
C ASN A 113 -1.53 16.23 11.78
N MET A 114 -1.31 16.21 10.45
CA MET A 114 -0.83 17.39 9.72
C MET A 114 -1.88 18.50 9.70
N ALA A 115 -3.15 18.16 9.44
CA ALA A 115 -4.25 19.12 9.45
C ALA A 115 -4.44 19.73 10.85
N ASP A 116 -4.37 18.90 11.89
CA ASP A 116 -4.46 19.35 13.29
C ASP A 116 -3.30 20.28 13.66
N ALA A 117 -2.05 19.90 13.33
CA ALA A 117 -0.88 20.73 13.59
C ALA A 117 -0.93 22.09 12.85
N GLN A 118 -1.48 22.10 11.64
CA GLN A 118 -1.70 23.32 10.87
C GLN A 118 -2.79 24.21 11.50
N ALA A 119 -3.87 23.62 12.00
CA ALA A 119 -4.94 24.33 12.71
C ALA A 119 -4.46 24.90 14.06
N GLU A 120 -3.59 24.17 14.77
CA GLU A 120 -2.94 24.58 16.02
C GLU A 120 -1.85 25.64 15.82
N GLY A 121 -1.40 25.86 14.57
CA GLY A 121 -0.30 26.78 14.26
C GLY A 121 1.08 26.26 14.67
N ASP A 122 1.22 24.97 14.98
CA ASP A 122 2.49 24.34 15.34
C ASP A 122 3.32 24.06 14.07
N THR A 123 4.08 25.08 13.67
CA THR A 123 4.96 25.01 12.50
C THR A 123 6.05 23.94 12.63
N GLY A 124 6.54 23.66 13.84
CA GLY A 124 7.58 22.66 14.09
C GLY A 124 7.05 21.24 13.86
N LYS A 125 5.92 20.92 14.48
CA LYS A 125 5.23 19.62 14.29
C LYS A 125 4.78 19.43 12.84
N THR A 126 4.27 20.48 12.19
CA THR A 126 3.87 20.44 10.78
C THR A 126 5.04 20.09 9.86
N GLN A 127 6.20 20.71 10.05
CA GLN A 127 7.41 20.43 9.26
C GLN A 127 7.89 18.98 9.43
N VAL A 128 7.90 18.47 10.66
CA VAL A 128 8.30 17.09 10.96
C VAL A 128 7.33 16.08 10.31
N LEU A 129 6.03 16.28 10.46
CA LEU A 129 5.01 15.41 9.85
C LEU A 129 5.08 15.45 8.32
N MET A 130 5.31 16.63 7.72
CA MET A 130 5.49 16.76 6.27
C MET A 130 6.74 16.03 5.78
N HIS A 131 7.83 16.05 6.55
CA HIS A 131 9.03 15.29 6.24
C HIS A 131 8.76 13.77 6.28
N ILE A 132 8.11 13.28 7.34
CA ILE A 132 7.70 11.87 7.47
C ILE A 132 6.83 11.46 6.28
N HIS A 133 5.84 12.28 5.92
CA HIS A 133 4.95 12.02 4.79
C HIS A 133 5.70 11.92 3.45
N THR A 134 6.68 12.80 3.23
CA THR A 134 7.49 12.79 2.01
C THR A 134 8.31 11.51 1.91
N VAL A 135 9.05 11.17 2.96
CA VAL A 135 9.89 9.95 2.99
C VAL A 135 9.04 8.69 2.85
N MET A 136 7.87 8.63 3.51
CA MET A 136 6.95 7.51 3.36
C MET A 136 6.49 7.33 1.91
N ASN A 137 6.11 8.42 1.24
CA ASN A 137 5.71 8.36 -0.17
C ASN A 137 6.85 7.93 -1.09
N GLU A 138 8.08 8.41 -0.86
CA GLU A 138 9.25 7.97 -1.62
C GLU A 138 9.50 6.46 -1.47
N GLU A 139 9.39 5.93 -0.25
CA GLU A 139 9.54 4.49 0.01
C GLU A 139 8.39 3.67 -0.61
N LEU A 140 7.18 4.22 -0.66
CA LEU A 140 6.05 3.59 -1.35
C LEU A 140 6.23 3.60 -2.88
N GLU A 141 6.73 4.70 -3.47
CA GLU A 141 6.99 4.79 -4.90
C GLU A 141 8.04 3.77 -5.37
N LYS A 142 9.01 3.40 -4.51
CA LYS A 142 9.99 2.33 -4.80
C LYS A 142 9.36 0.94 -4.94
N LYS A 143 8.23 0.69 -4.25
CA LYS A 143 7.51 -0.59 -4.31
C LYS A 143 6.56 -0.68 -5.50
N VAL A 144 6.28 0.43 -6.17
CA VAL A 144 5.39 0.45 -7.34
C VAL A 144 6.08 -0.28 -8.51
N PRO A 145 5.41 -1.26 -9.17
CA PRO A 145 5.96 -1.93 -10.33
C PRO A 145 6.46 -0.94 -11.38
N ARG A 146 7.61 -1.24 -12.01
CA ARG A 146 8.27 -0.35 -12.97
C ARG A 146 7.32 0.18 -14.04
N VAL A 147 6.38 -0.64 -14.50
CA VAL A 147 5.33 -0.28 -15.48
C VAL A 147 4.38 0.79 -14.93
N LYS A 148 3.89 0.62 -13.69
CA LYS A 148 3.01 1.60 -13.02
C LYS A 148 3.77 2.89 -12.68
N SER A 149 5.04 2.80 -12.28
CA SER A 149 5.92 3.96 -12.06
C SER A 149 6.15 4.75 -13.34
N LEU A 150 6.43 4.06 -14.45
CA LEU A 150 6.57 4.67 -15.78
C LEU A 150 5.26 5.35 -16.19
N LEU A 151 4.12 4.69 -16.05
CA LEU A 151 2.81 5.27 -16.34
C LEU A 151 2.56 6.55 -15.53
N SER A 152 2.79 6.52 -14.21
CA SER A 152 2.68 7.69 -13.34
C SER A 152 3.60 8.84 -13.80
N LYS A 153 4.82 8.55 -14.26
CA LYS A 153 5.72 9.56 -14.81
C LYS A 153 5.20 10.16 -16.13
N LEU A 154 4.71 9.31 -17.04
CA LEU A 154 4.16 9.75 -18.34
C LEU A 154 2.90 10.61 -18.19
N LEU A 155 2.10 10.36 -17.15
CA LEU A 155 0.88 11.13 -16.83
C LEU A 155 1.19 12.50 -16.22
N ARG A 156 2.31 12.64 -15.50
CA ARG A 156 2.75 13.93 -14.93
C ARG A 156 3.45 14.85 -15.95
N ILE A 157 3.90 14.31 -17.09
CA ILE A 157 4.60 15.07 -18.13
C ILE A 157 3.60 15.59 -19.15
N GLU A 158 3.47 16.91 -19.27
CA GLU A 158 2.59 17.55 -20.24
C GLU A 158 3.16 17.49 -21.67
N ASP A 159 4.49 17.60 -21.80
CA ASP A 159 5.19 17.60 -23.08
C ASP A 159 5.18 16.21 -23.77
N VAL A 160 4.53 16.16 -24.93
CA VAL A 160 4.40 14.95 -25.76
C VAL A 160 5.76 14.42 -26.25
N SER A 161 6.73 15.29 -26.56
CA SER A 161 8.05 14.90 -27.05
C SER A 161 8.86 14.18 -25.97
N ILE A 162 8.82 14.71 -24.74
CA ILE A 162 9.50 14.12 -23.58
C ILE A 162 8.86 12.78 -23.24
N ARG A 163 7.53 12.72 -23.24
CA ARG A 163 6.77 11.48 -23.02
C ARG A 163 7.15 10.38 -24.03
N ASN A 164 7.25 10.74 -25.32
CA ASN A 164 7.65 9.81 -26.37
C ASN A 164 9.11 9.33 -26.25
N ASN A 165 10.04 10.21 -25.86
CA ASN A 165 11.43 9.83 -25.60
C ASN A 165 11.54 8.88 -24.41
N LEU A 166 10.78 9.13 -23.34
CA LEU A 166 10.73 8.27 -22.17
C LEU A 166 10.17 6.88 -22.51
N LEU A 167 9.10 6.82 -23.32
CA LEU A 167 8.53 5.57 -23.82
C LEU A 167 9.55 4.80 -24.67
N ARG A 168 10.22 5.47 -25.61
CA ARG A 168 11.27 4.83 -26.43
C ARG A 168 12.35 4.24 -25.54
N HIS A 169 12.95 5.03 -24.65
CA HIS A 169 14.00 4.58 -23.75
C HIS A 169 13.62 3.35 -22.90
N HIS A 170 12.36 3.24 -22.48
CA HIS A 170 11.90 2.15 -21.62
C HIS A 170 11.33 0.94 -22.37
N LEU A 171 10.92 1.10 -23.63
CA LEU A 171 10.23 0.06 -24.40
C LEU A 171 11.02 -0.41 -25.63
N THR A 172 12.10 0.27 -26.03
CA THR A 172 13.01 -0.30 -27.02
C THR A 172 13.82 -1.43 -26.38
N PRO A 173 13.95 -2.58 -27.06
CA PRO A 173 14.83 -3.66 -26.62
C PRO A 173 16.24 -3.10 -26.43
N VAL A 174 16.79 -3.27 -25.23
CA VAL A 174 18.22 -3.06 -25.02
C VAL A 174 18.90 -4.26 -25.64
N GLU A 175 19.61 -4.07 -26.75
CA GLU A 175 20.54 -5.07 -27.26
C GLU A 175 21.56 -5.31 -26.16
N VAL A 176 21.44 -6.46 -25.48
CA VAL A 176 22.47 -6.92 -24.56
C VAL A 176 23.67 -7.22 -25.41
N ALA A 177 24.66 -6.32 -25.39
CA ALA A 177 25.95 -6.57 -26.02
C ALA A 177 26.43 -7.95 -25.57
N ALA A 178 26.64 -8.83 -26.55
CA ALA A 178 27.07 -10.19 -26.33
C ALA A 178 28.27 -10.20 -25.35
N ALA A 179 28.27 -11.20 -24.47
CA ALA A 179 29.35 -11.41 -23.49
C ALA A 179 30.73 -11.28 -24.19
N PRO A 180 31.73 -10.68 -23.51
CA PRO A 180 33.06 -10.55 -24.10
C PRO A 180 33.52 -11.96 -24.49
N MET A 181 33.85 -12.12 -25.78
CA MET A 181 34.43 -13.34 -26.33
C MET A 181 35.61 -13.74 -25.43
N LEU A 182 35.49 -14.88 -24.76
CA LEU A 182 36.62 -15.53 -24.12
C LEU A 182 37.60 -15.88 -25.25
N ASP A 183 38.80 -15.28 -25.20
CA ASP A 183 39.89 -15.58 -26.11
C ASP A 183 40.13 -17.10 -26.13
N ASP A 184 39.75 -17.73 -27.24
CA ASP A 184 40.03 -19.12 -27.57
C ASP A 184 41.50 -19.22 -27.98
N ASP A 185 42.39 -19.26 -26.98
CA ASP A 185 43.80 -19.61 -27.12
C ASP A 185 43.92 -21.09 -27.52
N GLY A 186 43.75 -21.35 -28.81
CA GLY A 186 44.08 -22.62 -29.46
C GLY A 186 45.58 -22.69 -29.86
N PRO A 187 46.30 -23.80 -29.59
CA PRO A 187 47.74 -23.90 -29.79
C PRO A 187 48.12 -24.35 -31.22
N GLY A 188 49.26 -23.83 -31.72
CA GLY A 188 50.04 -24.37 -32.86
C GLY A 188 49.44 -24.07 -34.24
N ASP A 189 50.18 -23.76 -35.30
CA ASP A 189 51.60 -23.74 -35.62
C ASP A 189 51.76 -22.84 -36.85
N LEU A 190 52.95 -22.28 -37.09
CA LEU A 190 53.58 -22.15 -38.42
C LEU A 190 54.93 -21.41 -38.31
N LYS A 191 55.99 -22.15 -37.94
CA LYS A 191 57.15 -22.42 -38.80
C LYS A 191 58.22 -23.24 -38.07
#